data_AF-A0A2I2MBN5-F1
#
_entry.id   AF-A0A2I2MBN5-F1
#
_cell.length_a   1.000
_cell.length_b   1.000
_cell.length_c   1.000
_cell.angle_alpha   90.00
_cell.angle_beta   90.00
_cell.angle_gamma   90.00
#
_symmetry.space_group_name_H-M   'P 1'
#
loop_
_entity.id
_entity.type
_entity.pdbx_description
1 polymer ?
#
loop_
_entity_poly.entity_id
_entity_poly.type
_entity_poly.pdbx_seq_one_letter_code
_entity_poly.pdbx_strand_id
1 'polypeptide(L)'
;MNKKLFSAVFFLLILNTYNSFSQEWKNLRSYKKVTNKTILCKGCWLKKDRKRNTAIWKKANTYNLSINNGYLKYQKISQIRDFYRWFDKTRKKNGHEIISVGIMAVVATQFSKIDNYFIRKIFIRNKEIIWFANQGSKNVLKYYFPLLKNILFSEKILKGERAKQWDAKNTKIEQCQIVTPLYEKLSIKSARKLGRMAKGKGIFCFGIKKEIRFEGNIESCQSKYEHALFKLRRYYLNH
;
A
#
# COMPACT_ATOMS: atom_id res chain seq x y z
N MET A 1 45.15 13.13 -21.62
CA MET A 1 44.29 12.81 -20.45
C MET A 1 43.28 11.74 -20.87
N ASN A 2 43.31 10.56 -20.25
CA ASN A 2 42.71 9.33 -20.79
C ASN A 2 41.18 9.41 -20.91
N LYS A 3 40.62 9.23 -22.12
CA LYS A 3 39.16 9.14 -22.37
C LYS A 3 38.47 8.07 -21.50
N LYS A 4 39.21 7.03 -21.08
CA LYS A 4 38.74 6.00 -20.13
C LYS A 4 38.52 6.55 -18.70
N LEU A 5 39.29 7.55 -18.27
CA LEU A 5 39.14 8.19 -16.96
C LEU A 5 37.88 9.07 -16.92
N PHE A 6 37.60 9.78 -18.01
CA PHE A 6 36.41 10.64 -18.13
C PHE A 6 35.11 9.82 -18.16
N SER A 7 35.14 8.65 -18.80
CA SER A 7 34.00 7.71 -18.82
C SER A 7 33.72 7.10 -17.43
N ALA A 8 34.76 6.77 -16.65
CA ALA A 8 34.62 6.26 -15.29
C ALA A 8 34.04 7.30 -14.30
N VAL A 9 34.43 8.58 -14.44
CA VAL A 9 33.90 9.68 -13.61
C VAL A 9 32.42 9.96 -13.94
N PHE A 10 32.03 9.87 -15.22
CA PHE A 10 30.62 10.02 -15.62
C PHE A 10 29.74 8.87 -15.09
N PHE A 11 30.27 7.64 -15.04
CA PHE A 11 29.57 6.49 -14.47
C PHE A 11 29.35 6.59 -12.95
N LEU A 12 30.30 7.19 -12.21
CA LEU A 12 30.18 7.45 -10.77
C LEU A 12 29.16 8.55 -10.43
N LEU A 13 28.98 9.54 -11.31
CA LEU A 13 27.97 10.59 -11.13
C LEU A 13 26.54 10.10 -11.38
N ILE A 14 26.35 9.06 -12.19
CA ILE A 14 25.04 8.44 -12.45
C ILE A 14 24.62 7.51 -11.30
N LEU A 15 25.55 7.03 -10.46
CA LEU A 15 25.23 6.18 -9.30
C LEU A 15 24.58 6.94 -8.13
N ASN A 16 24.47 8.26 -8.19
CA ASN A 16 23.60 9.05 -7.31
C ASN A 16 22.12 8.98 -7.71
N THR A 17 21.69 7.83 -8.24
CA THR A 17 20.26 7.54 -8.32
C THR A 17 19.71 7.58 -6.89
N TYR A 18 18.79 8.50 -6.67
CA TYR A 18 18.07 8.73 -5.42
C TYR A 18 17.70 7.41 -4.76
N ASN A 19 18.54 6.95 -3.82
CA ASN A 19 18.15 5.95 -2.86
C ASN A 19 16.89 6.51 -2.20
N SER A 20 15.73 5.95 -2.55
CA SER A 20 14.47 6.32 -1.92
C SER A 20 14.52 5.79 -0.50
N PHE A 21 15.21 6.54 0.36
CA PHE A 21 15.19 6.33 1.79
C PHE A 21 13.72 6.42 2.20
N SER A 22 13.23 5.34 2.82
CA SER A 22 11.94 5.38 3.50
C SER A 22 11.95 6.61 4.40
N GLN A 23 10.91 7.41 4.31
CA GLN A 23 10.76 8.60 5.13
C GLN A 23 10.44 8.24 6.60
N GLU A 24 10.35 6.93 6.91
CA GLU A 24 10.24 6.40 8.26
C GLU A 24 11.62 6.22 8.91
N TRP A 25 11.82 6.91 10.03
CA TRP A 25 13.01 6.79 10.86
C TRP A 25 12.73 5.99 12.12
N LYS A 26 13.71 5.20 12.59
CA LYS A 26 13.55 4.43 13.85
C LYS A 26 13.30 5.37 15.02
N ASN A 27 14.09 6.44 15.12
CA ASN A 27 14.02 7.48 16.14
C ASN A 27 14.81 8.73 15.69
N LEU A 28 14.73 9.81 16.47
CA LEU A 28 15.40 11.07 16.13
C LEU A 28 16.93 10.95 16.15
N ARG A 29 17.51 10.10 17.03
CA ARG A 29 18.95 9.83 17.03
C ARG A 29 19.42 9.27 15.68
N SER A 30 18.70 8.32 15.11
CA SER A 30 19.01 7.76 13.79
C SER A 30 18.87 8.79 12.67
N TYR A 31 17.89 9.69 12.78
CA TYR A 31 17.70 10.78 11.82
C TYR A 31 18.86 11.79 11.86
N LYS A 32 19.22 12.26 13.06
CA LYS A 32 20.33 13.19 13.28
C LYS A 32 21.65 12.59 12.78
N LYS A 33 21.92 11.31 13.06
CA LYS A 33 23.14 10.63 12.62
C LYS A 33 23.32 10.68 11.09
N VAL A 34 22.24 10.57 10.33
CA VAL A 34 22.30 10.51 8.86
C VAL A 34 22.17 11.89 8.21
N THR A 35 21.38 12.80 8.78
CA THR A 35 21.03 14.08 8.14
C THR A 35 21.67 15.29 8.79
N ASN A 36 22.33 15.12 9.95
CA ASN A 36 22.79 16.16 10.85
C ASN A 36 21.67 17.12 11.35
N LYS A 37 20.38 16.78 11.15
CA LYS A 37 19.23 17.61 11.55
C LYS A 37 18.54 17.05 12.79
N THR A 38 18.06 17.95 13.65
CA THR A 38 17.26 17.63 14.86
C THR A 38 15.75 17.74 14.62
N ILE A 39 15.34 18.32 13.50
CA ILE A 39 13.95 18.50 13.10
C ILE A 39 13.69 17.66 11.86
N LEU A 40 12.63 16.85 11.90
CA LEU A 40 12.23 16.01 10.78
C LEU A 40 11.84 16.87 9.57
N CYS A 41 12.19 16.41 8.38
CA CYS A 41 11.70 17.00 7.14
C CYS A 41 10.17 16.88 7.03
N LYS A 42 9.52 17.75 6.22
CA LYS A 42 8.04 17.83 6.13
C LYS A 42 7.36 16.51 5.76
N GLY A 43 8.01 15.65 4.97
CA GLY A 43 7.51 14.31 4.57
C GLY A 43 8.03 13.15 5.42
N CYS A 44 8.86 13.43 6.44
CA CYS A 44 9.51 12.46 7.31
C CYS A 44 8.66 12.17 8.55
N TRP A 45 8.73 10.95 9.08
CA TRP A 45 8.11 10.58 10.36
C TRP A 45 8.97 9.58 11.13
N LEU A 46 8.77 9.47 12.44
CA LEU A 46 9.33 8.36 13.22
C LEU A 46 8.39 7.17 13.20
N LYS A 47 8.93 5.96 13.33
CA LYS A 47 8.14 4.72 13.46
C LYS A 47 7.07 4.81 14.55
N LYS A 48 7.37 5.49 15.67
CA LYS A 48 6.41 5.74 16.74
C LYS A 48 5.25 6.65 16.30
N ASP A 49 5.52 7.63 15.44
CA ASP A 49 4.53 8.61 14.97
C ASP A 49 3.46 7.93 14.12
N ARG A 50 3.87 7.04 13.22
CA ARG A 50 2.95 6.21 12.43
C ARG A 50 2.16 5.26 13.32
N LYS A 51 2.83 4.49 14.17
CA LYS A 51 2.17 3.50 15.05
C LYS A 51 1.13 4.14 15.99
N ARG A 52 1.38 5.37 16.44
CA ARG A 52 0.48 6.13 17.32
C ARG A 52 -0.44 7.10 16.56
N ASN A 53 -0.37 7.13 15.22
CA ASN A 53 -1.15 8.03 14.37
C ASN A 53 -1.09 9.51 14.80
N THR A 54 0.11 10.00 15.13
CA THR A 54 0.33 11.35 15.68
C THR A 54 0.16 12.46 14.64
N ALA A 55 0.13 13.72 15.07
CA ALA A 55 0.09 14.87 14.17
C ALA A 55 1.28 14.91 13.18
N ILE A 56 2.47 14.45 13.58
CA ILE A 56 3.65 14.40 12.70
C ILE A 56 3.38 13.45 11.52
N TRP A 57 2.85 12.25 11.80
CA TRP A 57 2.47 11.28 10.77
C TRP A 57 1.41 11.84 9.81
N LYS A 58 0.38 12.50 10.35
CA LYS A 58 -0.69 13.12 9.55
C LYS A 58 -0.13 14.20 8.62
N LYS A 59 0.69 15.13 9.15
CA LYS A 59 1.33 16.20 8.38
C LYS A 59 2.24 15.63 7.29
N ALA A 60 3.03 14.59 7.61
CA ALA A 60 3.88 13.91 6.64
C ALA A 60 3.06 13.27 5.51
N ASN A 61 1.94 12.62 5.82
CA ASN A 61 1.08 12.04 4.79
C ASN A 61 0.46 13.10 3.87
N THR A 62 -0.04 14.20 4.43
CA THR A 62 -0.57 15.34 3.65
C THR A 62 0.50 15.92 2.73
N TYR A 63 1.70 16.17 3.25
CA TYR A 63 2.83 16.66 2.44
C TYR A 63 3.24 15.66 1.35
N ASN A 64 3.32 14.37 1.68
CA ASN A 64 3.67 13.35 0.70
C ASN A 64 2.61 13.27 -0.40
N LEU A 65 1.33 13.46 -0.09
CA LEU A 65 0.26 13.53 -1.09
C LEU A 65 0.36 14.77 -2.00
N SER A 66 0.92 15.89 -1.53
CA SER A 66 1.00 17.11 -2.34
C SER A 66 2.10 17.04 -3.40
N ILE A 67 3.17 16.27 -3.17
CA ILE A 67 4.34 16.17 -4.06
C ILE A 67 4.23 15.05 -5.11
N ASN A 68 4.93 15.22 -6.24
CA ASN A 68 5.03 14.20 -7.27
C ASN A 68 5.73 12.94 -6.73
N ASN A 69 5.23 11.77 -7.12
CA ASN A 69 5.77 10.46 -6.71
C ASN A 69 5.89 10.24 -5.19
N GLY A 70 5.10 10.95 -4.38
CA GLY A 70 5.10 10.80 -2.92
C GLY A 70 4.74 9.39 -2.42
N TYR A 71 4.06 8.57 -3.24
CA TYR A 71 3.81 7.17 -2.95
C TYR A 71 5.10 6.35 -2.74
N LEU A 72 6.23 6.75 -3.35
CA LEU A 72 7.52 6.09 -3.19
C LEU A 72 8.08 6.18 -1.76
N LYS A 73 7.52 7.02 -0.90
CA LYS A 73 7.96 7.16 0.49
C LYS A 73 7.51 6.01 1.39
N TYR A 74 6.49 5.26 0.96
CA TYR A 74 5.91 4.12 1.68
C TYR A 74 6.50 2.81 1.13
N GLN A 75 7.53 2.30 1.80
CA GLN A 75 8.31 1.15 1.36
C GLN A 75 7.74 -0.19 1.81
N LYS A 76 7.10 -0.21 2.98
CA LYS A 76 6.56 -1.43 3.61
C LYS A 76 5.04 -1.47 3.52
N ILE A 77 4.47 -2.67 3.42
CA ILE A 77 3.01 -2.84 3.31
C ILE A 77 2.29 -2.27 4.55
N SER A 78 2.89 -2.40 5.73
CA SER A 78 2.38 -1.79 6.97
C SER A 78 2.37 -0.25 6.94
N GLN A 79 3.29 0.39 6.22
CA GLN A 79 3.26 1.84 6.02
C GLN A 79 2.11 2.23 5.09
N ILE A 80 1.92 1.48 3.99
CA ILE A 80 0.81 1.67 3.04
C ILE A 80 -0.55 1.46 3.74
N ARG A 81 -0.68 0.39 4.53
CA ARG A 81 -1.87 0.11 5.36
C ARG A 81 -2.20 1.28 6.28
N ASP A 82 -1.20 1.78 7.01
CA ASP A 82 -1.43 2.86 7.98
C ASP A 82 -1.70 4.20 7.29
N PHE A 83 -1.19 4.39 6.06
CA PHE A 83 -1.57 5.51 5.21
C PHE A 83 -3.05 5.41 4.82
N TYR A 84 -3.53 4.25 4.36
CA TYR A 84 -4.95 4.05 4.05
C TYR A 84 -5.84 4.25 5.29
N ARG A 85 -5.43 3.76 6.47
CA ARG A 85 -6.16 4.00 7.72
C ARG A 85 -6.24 5.48 8.09
N TRP A 86 -5.14 6.21 7.91
CA TRP A 86 -5.13 7.65 8.12
C TRP A 86 -6.07 8.35 7.12
N PHE A 87 -5.93 8.04 5.83
CA PHE A 87 -6.72 8.67 4.79
C PHE A 87 -8.21 8.39 4.96
N ASP A 88 -8.59 7.16 5.30
CA ASP A 88 -9.98 6.78 5.55
C ASP A 88 -10.61 7.60 6.69
N LYS A 89 -9.84 7.89 7.74
CA LYS A 89 -10.30 8.80 8.81
C LYS A 89 -10.41 10.24 8.33
N THR A 90 -9.44 10.71 7.55
CA THR A 90 -9.41 12.08 7.01
C THR A 90 -10.57 12.34 6.05
N ARG A 91 -10.82 11.43 5.09
CA ARG A 91 -11.91 11.57 4.11
C ARG A 91 -13.28 11.57 4.80
N LYS A 92 -13.47 10.76 5.86
CA LYS A 92 -14.70 10.76 6.67
C LYS A 92 -14.92 12.13 7.32
N LYS A 93 -13.87 12.69 7.94
CA LYS A 93 -13.91 14.03 8.55
C LYS A 93 -14.26 15.12 7.52
N ASN A 94 -13.75 14.99 6.30
CA ASN A 94 -14.05 15.90 5.19
C ASN A 94 -15.41 15.62 4.52
N GLY A 95 -16.19 14.66 5.01
CA GLY A 95 -17.54 14.36 4.52
C GLY A 95 -17.61 13.47 3.27
N HIS A 96 -16.50 12.92 2.77
CA HIS A 96 -16.53 12.00 1.64
C HIS A 96 -17.06 10.63 2.04
N GLU A 97 -17.92 10.06 1.20
CA GLU A 97 -18.58 8.78 1.42
C GLU A 97 -17.94 7.62 0.64
N ILE A 98 -16.84 7.87 -0.08
CA ILE A 98 -16.06 6.80 -0.71
C ILE A 98 -15.54 5.83 0.37
N ILE A 99 -15.56 4.53 0.09
CA ILE A 99 -15.20 3.48 1.06
C ILE A 99 -14.05 2.58 0.60
N SER A 100 -13.66 2.61 -0.68
CA SER A 100 -12.60 1.75 -1.22
C SER A 100 -11.27 1.91 -0.47
N VAL A 101 -10.96 3.11 0.05
CA VAL A 101 -9.75 3.33 0.87
C VAL A 101 -9.79 2.57 2.19
N GLY A 102 -10.95 2.49 2.83
CA GLY A 102 -11.16 1.66 4.02
C GLY A 102 -10.99 0.17 3.69
N ILE A 103 -11.57 -0.29 2.58
CA ILE A 103 -11.42 -1.67 2.09
C ILE A 103 -9.94 -1.99 1.81
N MET A 104 -9.22 -1.09 1.14
CA MET A 104 -7.77 -1.23 0.91
C MET A 104 -6.99 -1.35 2.21
N ALA A 105 -7.37 -0.63 3.27
CA ALA A 105 -6.76 -0.77 4.59
C ALA A 105 -6.99 -2.17 5.20
N VAL A 106 -8.17 -2.78 4.99
CA VAL A 106 -8.48 -4.15 5.41
C VAL A 106 -7.58 -5.15 4.69
N VAL A 107 -7.49 -5.04 3.36
CA VAL A 107 -6.64 -5.92 2.53
C VAL A 107 -5.16 -5.77 2.90
N ALA A 108 -4.67 -4.52 2.98
CA ALA A 108 -3.29 -4.23 3.37
C ALA A 108 -2.99 -4.70 4.80
N THR A 109 -3.99 -4.80 5.69
CA THR A 109 -3.81 -5.43 7.01
C THR A 109 -3.41 -6.88 6.88
N GLN A 110 -4.04 -7.65 5.98
CA GLN A 110 -3.69 -9.05 5.75
C GLN A 110 -2.27 -9.20 5.19
N PHE A 111 -1.94 -8.44 4.15
CA PHE A 111 -0.61 -8.51 3.54
C PHE A 111 0.50 -7.94 4.42
N SER A 112 0.22 -6.97 5.30
CA SER A 112 1.22 -6.37 6.19
C SER A 112 1.88 -7.38 7.15
N LYS A 113 1.28 -8.56 7.35
CA LYS A 113 1.90 -9.66 8.09
C LYS A 113 3.22 -10.12 7.46
N ILE A 114 3.41 -9.94 6.14
CA ILE A 114 4.64 -10.25 5.40
C ILE A 114 5.83 -9.36 5.80
N ASP A 115 5.56 -8.16 6.34
CA ASP A 115 6.63 -7.31 6.85
C ASP A 115 7.32 -7.92 8.07
N ASN A 116 6.62 -8.79 8.81
CA ASN A 116 7.20 -9.54 9.92
C ASN A 116 8.16 -10.61 9.38
N TYR A 117 9.42 -10.54 9.82
CA TYR A 117 10.48 -11.45 9.36
C TYR A 117 10.15 -12.92 9.62
N PHE A 118 9.66 -13.25 10.83
CA PHE A 118 9.32 -14.61 11.22
C PHE A 118 8.17 -15.17 10.38
N ILE A 119 7.07 -14.41 10.22
CA ILE A 119 5.94 -14.82 9.37
C ILE A 119 6.40 -15.09 7.93
N ARG A 120 7.21 -14.16 7.38
CA ARG A 120 7.73 -14.25 6.03
C ARG A 120 8.62 -15.48 5.83
N LYS A 121 9.53 -15.74 6.77
CA LYS A 121 10.55 -16.80 6.67
C LYS A 121 10.06 -18.18 7.05
N ILE A 122 9.09 -18.30 7.95
CA ILE A 122 8.62 -19.61 8.46
C ILE A 122 7.34 -20.07 7.76
N PHE A 123 6.30 -19.22 7.72
CA PHE A 123 4.98 -19.63 7.24
C PHE A 123 4.80 -19.43 5.72
N ILE A 124 5.27 -18.30 5.19
CA ILE A 124 5.02 -17.97 3.78
C ILE A 124 6.06 -18.64 2.89
N ARG A 125 7.36 -18.38 3.13
CA ARG A 125 8.56 -18.94 2.46
C ARG A 125 8.67 -18.74 0.94
N ASN A 126 7.55 -18.68 0.22
CA ASN A 126 7.45 -18.55 -1.22
C ASN A 126 7.78 -17.11 -1.64
N LYS A 127 8.86 -16.94 -2.41
CA LYS A 127 9.36 -15.63 -2.86
C LYS A 127 8.39 -14.94 -3.82
N GLU A 128 7.69 -15.66 -4.69
CA GLU A 128 6.70 -15.10 -5.62
C GLU A 128 5.49 -14.51 -4.89
N ILE A 129 5.01 -15.15 -3.82
CA ILE A 129 3.92 -14.60 -2.99
C ILE A 129 4.38 -13.34 -2.25
N ILE A 130 5.62 -13.34 -1.74
CA ILE A 130 6.21 -12.16 -1.08
C ILE A 130 6.34 -11.03 -2.10
N TRP A 131 6.84 -11.32 -3.30
CA TRP A 131 6.94 -10.36 -4.40
C TRP A 131 5.56 -9.83 -4.77
N PHE A 132 4.57 -10.69 -4.97
CA PHE A 132 3.20 -10.34 -5.33
C PHE A 132 2.60 -9.37 -4.31
N ALA A 133 2.70 -9.67 -3.02
CA ALA A 133 2.16 -8.81 -1.98
C ALA A 133 2.83 -7.42 -1.95
N ASN A 134 4.15 -7.37 -2.14
CA ASN A 134 4.90 -6.11 -2.15
C ASN A 134 4.62 -5.29 -3.41
N GLN A 135 4.70 -5.90 -4.59
CA GLN A 135 4.44 -5.22 -5.87
C GLN A 135 2.97 -4.83 -6.00
N GLY A 136 2.04 -5.71 -5.63
CA GLY A 136 0.61 -5.41 -5.60
C GLY A 136 0.31 -4.20 -4.72
N SER A 137 0.78 -4.20 -3.47
CA SER A 137 0.54 -3.06 -2.56
C SER A 137 1.13 -1.76 -3.09
N LYS A 138 2.31 -1.79 -3.72
CA LYS A 138 2.98 -0.61 -4.30
C LYS A 138 2.29 -0.12 -5.57
N ASN A 139 1.87 -1.01 -6.46
CA ASN A 139 1.20 -0.67 -7.71
C ASN A 139 -0.19 -0.10 -7.46
N VAL A 140 -0.95 -0.71 -6.54
CA VAL A 140 -2.25 -0.18 -6.10
C VAL A 140 -2.05 1.20 -5.46
N LEU A 141 -1.09 1.36 -4.54
CA LEU A 141 -0.82 2.68 -3.96
C LEU A 141 -0.44 3.69 -5.04
N LYS A 142 0.47 3.36 -5.97
CA LYS A 142 0.87 4.23 -7.08
C LYS A 142 -0.33 4.72 -7.90
N TYR A 143 -1.27 3.83 -8.20
CA TYR A 143 -2.49 4.15 -8.94
C TYR A 143 -3.42 5.08 -8.15
N TYR A 144 -3.71 4.76 -6.88
CA TYR A 144 -4.62 5.54 -6.07
C TYR A 144 -4.04 6.87 -5.59
N PHE A 145 -2.73 6.98 -5.38
CA PHE A 145 -2.11 8.15 -4.78
C PHE A 145 -2.52 9.50 -5.42
N PRO A 146 -2.47 9.68 -6.75
CA PRO A 146 -2.97 10.91 -7.38
C PRO A 146 -4.50 11.08 -7.23
N LEU A 147 -5.28 10.01 -7.25
CA LEU A 147 -6.73 10.10 -7.03
C LEU A 147 -7.05 10.57 -5.61
N LEU A 148 -6.31 10.06 -4.62
CA LEU A 148 -6.43 10.43 -3.22
C LEU A 148 -5.94 11.86 -2.95
N LYS A 149 -4.92 12.32 -3.68
CA LYS A 149 -4.50 13.74 -3.69
C LYS A 149 -5.69 14.61 -4.11
N ASN A 150 -6.33 14.28 -5.23
CA ASN A 150 -7.48 15.05 -5.71
C ASN A 150 -8.63 15.05 -4.69
N ILE A 151 -8.90 13.92 -4.03
CA ILE A 151 -9.94 13.86 -3.00
C ILE A 151 -9.58 14.72 -1.78
N LEU A 152 -8.34 14.65 -1.30
CA LEU A 152 -7.94 15.37 -0.08
C LEU A 152 -7.95 16.89 -0.24
N PHE A 153 -7.58 17.37 -1.42
CA PHE A 153 -7.44 18.81 -1.72
C PHE A 153 -8.60 19.39 -2.54
N SER A 154 -9.65 18.61 -2.82
CA SER A 154 -10.83 19.12 -3.52
C SER A 154 -11.85 19.67 -2.53
N GLU A 155 -12.48 20.79 -2.89
CA GLU A 155 -13.67 21.32 -2.21
C GLU A 155 -14.93 20.50 -2.54
N LYS A 156 -14.91 19.72 -3.64
CA LYS A 156 -16.04 18.91 -4.08
C LYS A 156 -16.11 17.62 -3.29
N ILE A 157 -17.10 17.54 -2.41
CA ILE A 157 -17.36 16.35 -1.61
C ILE A 157 -18.03 15.27 -2.45
N LEU A 158 -17.48 14.05 -2.43
CA LEU A 158 -18.06 12.88 -3.08
C LEU A 158 -19.04 12.20 -2.12
N LYS A 159 -20.33 12.27 -2.44
CA LYS A 159 -21.43 11.66 -1.67
C LYS A 159 -22.38 10.84 -2.55
N GLY A 160 -23.16 10.00 -1.91
CA GLY A 160 -24.24 9.22 -2.50
C GLY A 160 -23.78 8.42 -3.72
N GLU A 161 -24.52 8.54 -4.81
CA GLU A 161 -24.26 7.77 -6.02
C GLU A 161 -22.90 8.11 -6.67
N ARG A 162 -22.46 9.36 -6.59
CA ARG A 162 -21.14 9.76 -7.11
C ARG A 162 -20.00 9.04 -6.37
N ALA A 163 -20.12 8.86 -5.05
CA ALA A 163 -19.13 8.12 -4.28
C ALA A 163 -19.12 6.63 -4.65
N LYS A 164 -20.29 6.01 -4.81
CA LYS A 164 -20.41 4.61 -5.22
C LYS A 164 -19.84 4.36 -6.62
N GLN A 165 -20.16 5.22 -7.58
CA GLN A 165 -19.62 5.14 -8.93
C GLN A 165 -18.10 5.31 -8.94
N TRP A 166 -17.57 6.23 -8.12
CA TRP A 166 -16.14 6.42 -7.96
C TRP A 166 -15.47 5.15 -7.40
N ASP A 167 -16.02 4.54 -6.34
CA ASP A 167 -15.50 3.30 -5.78
C ASP A 167 -15.58 2.14 -6.78
N ALA A 168 -16.71 1.94 -7.45
CA ALA A 168 -16.91 0.88 -8.42
C ALA A 168 -15.92 0.99 -9.60
N LYS A 169 -15.79 2.18 -10.19
CA LYS A 169 -14.85 2.44 -11.29
C LYS A 169 -13.41 2.12 -10.89
N ASN A 170 -12.93 2.69 -9.79
CA ASN A 170 -11.54 2.55 -9.38
C ASN A 170 -11.22 1.14 -8.87
N THR A 171 -12.18 0.48 -8.20
CA THR A 171 -12.03 -0.93 -7.77
C THR A 171 -11.94 -1.84 -8.99
N LYS A 172 -12.74 -1.61 -10.05
CA LYS A 172 -12.64 -2.40 -11.29
C LYS A 172 -11.29 -2.21 -11.97
N ILE A 173 -10.81 -0.97 -12.09
CA ILE A 173 -9.47 -0.69 -12.65
C ILE A 173 -8.38 -1.36 -11.82
N GLU A 174 -8.43 -1.21 -10.49
CA GLU A 174 -7.49 -1.85 -9.57
C GLU A 174 -7.45 -3.36 -9.78
N GLN A 175 -8.60 -4.03 -9.71
CA GLN A 175 -8.65 -5.49 -9.77
C GLN A 175 -8.33 -6.03 -11.16
N CYS A 176 -8.83 -5.40 -12.22
CA CYS A 176 -8.71 -5.90 -13.59
C CYS A 176 -7.41 -5.48 -14.28
N GLN A 177 -6.96 -4.24 -14.09
CA GLN A 177 -5.82 -3.68 -14.85
C GLN A 177 -4.53 -3.63 -14.03
N ILE A 178 -4.63 -3.46 -12.70
CA ILE A 178 -3.43 -3.33 -11.85
C ILE A 178 -3.04 -4.66 -11.22
N VAL A 179 -4.02 -5.41 -10.70
CA VAL A 179 -3.78 -6.63 -9.94
C VAL A 179 -3.72 -7.87 -10.82
N THR A 180 -4.59 -8.02 -11.84
CA THR A 180 -4.58 -9.20 -12.73
C THR A 180 -3.22 -9.46 -13.39
N PRO A 181 -2.49 -8.47 -13.94
CA PRO A 181 -1.18 -8.73 -14.55
C PRO A 181 -0.12 -9.23 -13.56
N LEU A 182 -0.33 -9.06 -12.25
CA LEU A 182 0.54 -9.64 -11.22
C LEU A 182 0.24 -11.11 -10.98
N TYR A 183 -1.02 -11.55 -11.16
CA TYR A 183 -1.39 -12.96 -11.09
C TYR A 183 -0.82 -13.74 -12.27
N GLU A 184 -0.87 -13.17 -13.46
CA GLU A 184 -0.34 -13.78 -14.70
C GLU A 184 1.17 -14.04 -14.64
N LYS A 185 1.89 -13.31 -13.78
CA LYS A 185 3.34 -13.49 -13.54
C LYS A 185 3.66 -14.57 -12.49
N LEU A 186 2.66 -15.14 -11.82
CA LEU A 186 2.88 -16.19 -10.83
C LEU A 186 2.99 -17.55 -11.52
N SER A 187 3.84 -18.42 -10.96
CA SER A 187 3.75 -19.83 -11.31
C SER A 187 2.40 -20.40 -10.86
N ILE A 188 1.91 -21.43 -11.56
CA ILE A 188 0.67 -22.15 -11.21
C ILE A 188 0.69 -22.57 -9.74
N LYS A 189 1.84 -23.02 -9.23
CA LYS A 189 2.02 -23.43 -7.82
C LYS A 189 1.81 -22.25 -6.86
N SER A 190 2.37 -21.09 -7.17
CA SER A 190 2.22 -19.89 -6.35
C SER A 190 0.80 -19.31 -6.44
N ALA A 191 0.19 -19.28 -7.62
CA ALA A 191 -1.20 -18.86 -7.80
C ALA A 191 -2.17 -19.74 -6.99
N ARG A 192 -2.01 -21.08 -7.05
CA ARG A 192 -2.78 -22.02 -6.23
C ARG A 192 -2.56 -21.81 -4.74
N LYS A 193 -1.31 -21.59 -4.30
CA LYS A 193 -1.01 -21.32 -2.88
C LYS A 193 -1.62 -20.00 -2.42
N LEU A 194 -1.53 -18.94 -3.21
CA LEU A 194 -2.16 -17.65 -2.94
C LEU A 194 -3.69 -17.78 -2.87
N GLY A 195 -4.29 -18.55 -3.78
CA GLY A 195 -5.71 -18.90 -3.75
C GLY A 195 -6.12 -19.60 -2.45
N ARG A 196 -5.34 -20.60 -2.00
CA ARG A 196 -5.57 -21.27 -0.71
C ARG A 196 -5.43 -20.31 0.48
N MET A 197 -4.45 -19.40 0.43
CA MET A 197 -4.26 -18.36 1.45
C MET A 197 -5.48 -17.44 1.53
N ALA A 198 -5.92 -16.88 0.41
CA ALA A 198 -7.06 -15.97 0.36
C ALA A 198 -8.37 -16.64 0.81
N LYS A 199 -8.54 -17.91 0.48
CA LYS A 199 -9.69 -18.74 0.91
C LYS A 199 -9.58 -19.22 2.36
N GLY A 200 -8.47 -18.93 3.07
CA GLY A 200 -8.24 -19.39 4.44
C GLY A 200 -8.20 -20.92 4.59
N LYS A 201 -7.72 -21.65 3.58
CA LYS A 201 -7.66 -23.13 3.59
C LYS A 201 -6.47 -23.65 4.41
N GLY A 202 -6.68 -24.71 5.19
CA GLY A 202 -5.63 -25.32 6.03
C GLY A 202 -5.10 -24.33 7.06
N ILE A 203 -3.77 -24.29 7.26
CA ILE A 203 -3.12 -23.40 8.24
C ILE A 203 -3.43 -21.90 8.05
N PHE A 204 -3.91 -21.49 6.87
CA PHE A 204 -4.26 -20.10 6.60
C PHE A 204 -5.57 -19.67 7.26
N CYS A 205 -6.36 -20.61 7.80
CA CYS A 205 -7.59 -20.30 8.53
C CYS A 205 -7.34 -19.43 9.78
N PHE A 206 -6.18 -19.61 10.44
CA PHE A 206 -5.74 -18.82 11.58
C PHE A 206 -5.29 -17.40 11.18
N GLY A 207 -4.91 -17.22 9.90
CA GLY A 207 -4.44 -15.96 9.38
C GLY A 207 -5.55 -15.08 8.81
N ILE A 208 -6.63 -15.67 8.28
CA ILE A 208 -7.70 -14.97 7.54
C ILE A 208 -9.05 -15.25 8.20
N LYS A 209 -9.66 -14.16 8.73
CA LYS A 209 -11.01 -14.15 9.30
C LYS A 209 -12.05 -14.68 8.32
N LYS A 210 -13.01 -15.47 8.80
CA LYS A 210 -13.99 -16.21 7.95
C LYS A 210 -14.80 -15.24 7.06
N GLU A 211 -15.14 -14.10 7.61
CA GLU A 211 -15.95 -13.02 7.04
C GLU A 211 -15.30 -12.36 5.82
N ILE A 212 -13.98 -12.46 5.67
CA ILE A 212 -13.22 -11.87 4.55
C ILE A 212 -12.53 -12.91 3.67
N ARG A 213 -12.80 -14.21 3.87
CA ARG A 213 -12.23 -15.25 3.01
C ARG A 213 -12.73 -15.08 1.57
N PHE A 214 -11.81 -15.22 0.63
CA PHE A 214 -12.11 -15.11 -0.79
C PHE A 214 -13.06 -16.21 -1.26
N GLU A 215 -13.93 -15.89 -2.21
CA GLU A 215 -14.87 -16.80 -2.86
C GLU A 215 -14.72 -16.67 -4.38
N GLY A 216 -14.86 -17.78 -5.11
CA GLY A 216 -14.66 -17.81 -6.57
C GLY A 216 -13.21 -18.08 -7.01
N ASN A 217 -12.88 -17.67 -8.25
CA ASN A 217 -11.56 -17.85 -8.84
C ASN A 217 -10.67 -16.63 -8.58
N ILE A 218 -9.50 -16.82 -7.97
CA ILE A 218 -8.61 -15.71 -7.61
C ILE A 218 -7.93 -15.07 -8.84
N GLU A 219 -7.86 -15.80 -9.95
CA GLU A 219 -7.32 -15.29 -11.21
C GLU A 219 -8.36 -14.45 -11.95
N SER A 220 -9.66 -14.73 -11.74
CA SER A 220 -10.76 -13.94 -12.32
C SER A 220 -10.80 -12.53 -11.75
N CYS A 221 -10.67 -11.54 -12.63
CA CYS A 221 -10.81 -10.14 -12.27
C CYS A 221 -12.22 -9.83 -11.75
N GLN A 222 -13.25 -10.46 -12.32
CA GLN A 222 -14.64 -10.30 -11.90
C GLN A 222 -14.85 -10.83 -10.48
N SER A 223 -14.37 -12.04 -10.17
CA SER A 223 -14.48 -12.59 -8.81
C SER A 223 -13.74 -11.71 -7.78
N LYS A 224 -12.58 -11.15 -8.16
CA LYS A 224 -11.84 -10.20 -7.31
C LYS A 224 -12.60 -8.91 -7.08
N TYR A 225 -13.20 -8.35 -8.12
CA TYR A 225 -14.02 -7.14 -8.06
C TYR A 225 -15.25 -7.33 -7.18
N GLU A 226 -16.00 -8.42 -7.36
CA GLU A 226 -17.17 -8.76 -6.57
C GLU A 226 -16.81 -9.00 -5.10
N HIS A 227 -15.71 -9.72 -4.85
CA HIS A 227 -15.23 -9.94 -3.49
C HIS A 227 -14.95 -8.60 -2.77
N ALA A 228 -14.34 -7.64 -3.46
CA ALA A 228 -14.07 -6.32 -2.91
C ALA A 228 -15.38 -5.54 -2.63
N LEU A 229 -16.28 -5.45 -3.60
CA LEU A 229 -17.49 -4.62 -3.50
C LEU A 229 -18.59 -5.19 -2.62
N PHE A 230 -18.68 -6.52 -2.47
CA PHE A 230 -19.75 -7.12 -1.68
C PHE A 230 -19.24 -7.61 -0.33
N LYS A 231 -18.18 -8.42 -0.32
CA LYS A 231 -17.72 -9.08 0.90
C LYS A 231 -16.85 -8.18 1.77
N LEU A 232 -15.80 -7.60 1.19
CA LEU A 232 -14.92 -6.70 1.95
C LEU A 232 -15.61 -5.40 2.33
N ARG A 233 -16.47 -4.86 1.44
CA ARG A 233 -17.36 -3.73 1.75
C ARG A 233 -18.21 -4.00 2.99
N ARG A 234 -18.93 -5.14 3.03
CA ARG A 234 -19.77 -5.50 4.17
C ARG A 234 -18.95 -5.62 5.45
N TYR A 235 -17.80 -6.30 5.39
CA TYR A 235 -16.91 -6.41 6.54
C TYR A 235 -16.46 -5.04 7.05
N TYR A 236 -16.04 -4.15 6.15
CA TYR A 236 -15.58 -2.80 6.48
C TYR A 236 -16.68 -1.91 7.06
N LEU A 237 -17.91 -2.01 6.59
CA LEU A 237 -19.02 -1.20 7.13
C LEU A 237 -19.42 -1.64 8.55
N ASN A 238 -19.12 -2.89 8.91
CA ASN A 238 -19.48 -3.46 10.20
C ASN A 238 -18.34 -3.40 11.25
N HIS A 239 -17.16 -2.85 10.92
CA HIS A 239 -15.97 -2.81 11.80
C HIS A 239 -15.14 -1.53 11.62
#